data_AF-A0A401TK44-F1
#
_entry.id   AF-A0A401TK44-F1
#
_cell.length_a   1.000
_cell.length_b   1.000
_cell.length_c   1.000
_cell.angle_alpha   90.00
_cell.angle_beta   90.00
_cell.angle_gamma   90.00
#
_symmetry.space_group_name_H-M   'P 1'
#
loop_
_entity.id
_entity.type
_entity.pdbx_description
1 polymer ?
#
loop_
_entity_poly.entity_id
_entity_poly.type
_entity_poly.pdbx_seq_one_letter_code
_entity_poly.pdbx_strand_id
1 'polypeptide(L)'
;ILCHLINSLNPPERRPIKRIQVSERAFTQMEQISQFLKAATDYGLTATDLFQTVDLWEAKNLAAVQQSLLALGGKAISKDDGYFRGDPSWFPR
;
A
#
# COMPACT_ATOMS: atom_id res chain seq x y z
N ILE A 1 1.38 -5.80 -7.80
CA ILE A 1 0.87 -4.40 -7.96
C ILE A 1 1.08 -3.59 -6.68
N LEU A 2 0.51 -4.00 -5.54
CA LEU A 2 0.64 -3.28 -4.25
C LEU A 2 2.07 -2.86 -3.90
N CYS A 3 3.04 -3.77 -4.06
CA CYS A 3 4.43 -3.46 -3.77
C CYS A 3 5.00 -2.35 -4.67
N HIS A 4 4.56 -2.26 -5.93
CA HIS A 4 4.96 -1.17 -6.82
C HIS A 4 4.32 0.15 -6.41
N LEU A 5 3.07 0.12 -5.96
CA LEU A 5 2.35 1.31 -5.48
C LEU A 5 3.13 1.97 -4.34
N ILE A 6 3.40 1.25 -3.26
CA ILE A 6 4.13 1.83 -2.12
C ILE A 6 5.56 2.24 -2.46
N ASN A 7 6.24 1.50 -3.36
CA ASN A 7 7.57 1.89 -3.84
C ASN A 7 7.56 3.16 -4.68
N SER A 8 6.48 3.43 -5.43
CA SER A 8 6.35 4.67 -6.22
C SER A 8 6.11 5.90 -5.35
N LEU A 9 5.48 5.72 -4.19
CA LEU A 9 5.24 6.77 -3.20
C LEU A 9 6.46 7.06 -2.33
N ASN A 10 7.52 6.25 -2.43
CA ASN A 10 8.74 6.41 -1.66
C ASN A 10 9.92 6.84 -2.56
N PRO A 11 10.91 7.55 -1.99
CA PRO A 11 12.15 7.85 -2.69
C PRO A 11 12.82 6.59 -3.24
N PRO A 12 13.52 6.67 -4.38
CA PRO A 12 14.29 5.54 -4.91
C PRO A 12 15.31 4.98 -3.90
N GLU A 13 15.86 5.83 -3.03
CA GLU A 13 16.79 5.46 -1.94
C GLU A 13 16.11 4.74 -0.77
N ARG A 14 14.80 4.94 -0.58
CA ARG A 14 14.01 4.44 0.54
C ARG A 14 12.91 3.46 0.13
N ARG A 15 13.04 2.80 -1.03
CA ARG A 15 12.06 1.81 -1.47
C ARG A 15 11.93 0.68 -0.44
N PRO A 16 10.76 0.54 0.22
CA PRO A 16 10.58 -0.44 1.28
C PRO A 16 10.60 -1.87 0.75
N ILE A 17 10.17 -2.10 -0.49
CA ILE A 17 10.04 -3.44 -1.06
C ILE A 17 11.02 -3.60 -2.23
N LYS A 18 12.22 -4.10 -1.95
CA LYS A 18 13.27 -4.27 -2.98
C LYS A 18 13.03 -5.44 -3.91
N ARG A 19 12.31 -6.48 -3.46
CA ARG A 19 12.16 -7.75 -4.17
C ARG A 19 10.69 -8.07 -4.40
N ILE A 20 10.20 -7.72 -5.58
CA ILE A 20 8.84 -8.04 -6.03
C ILE A 20 8.94 -9.26 -6.95
N GLN A 21 8.48 -10.42 -6.49
CA GLN A 21 8.47 -11.67 -7.25
C GLN A 21 7.03 -12.08 -7.54
N VAL A 22 6.63 -12.07 -8.81
CA VAL A 22 5.32 -12.62 -9.17
C VAL A 22 5.42 -14.14 -9.07
N SER A 23 4.65 -14.72 -8.15
CA SER A 23 4.61 -16.16 -7.87
C SER A 23 3.15 -16.55 -7.65
N GLU A 24 2.75 -17.70 -8.17
CA GLU A 24 1.41 -18.27 -7.94
C GLU A 24 1.31 -18.96 -6.57
N ARG A 25 2.42 -19.03 -5.83
CA ARG A 25 2.45 -19.63 -4.49
C ARG A 25 1.76 -18.69 -3.49
N ALA A 26 0.70 -19.20 -2.86
CA ALA A 26 -0.06 -18.51 -1.82
C ALA A 26 0.83 -17.86 -0.75
N PHE A 27 1.82 -18.60 -0.24
CA PHE A 27 2.77 -18.07 0.75
C PHE A 27 3.51 -16.81 0.27
N THR A 28 4.01 -16.81 -0.97
CA THR A 28 4.73 -15.67 -1.54
C THR A 28 3.81 -14.47 -1.72
N GLN A 29 2.56 -14.68 -2.15
CA GLN A 29 1.58 -13.62 -2.30
C GLN A 29 1.17 -13.02 -0.95
N MET A 30 0.93 -13.87 0.05
CA MET A 30 0.63 -13.43 1.42
C MET A 30 1.78 -12.63 2.04
N GLU A 31 3.02 -13.06 1.82
CA GLU A 31 4.21 -12.33 2.28
C GLU A 31 4.34 -10.96 1.60
N GLN A 32 4.05 -10.86 0.30
CA GLN A 32 4.06 -9.57 -0.40
C GLN A 32 3.02 -8.58 0.10
N ILE A 33 1.83 -9.09 0.43
CA ILE A 33 0.78 -8.27 1.04
C ILE A 33 1.25 -7.79 2.40
N SER A 34 1.84 -8.66 3.23
CA SER A 34 2.39 -8.29 4.53
C SER A 34 3.50 -7.23 4.42
N GLN A 35 4.41 -7.36 3.44
CA GLN A 35 5.44 -6.36 3.16
C GLN A 35 4.84 -5.00 2.77
N PHE A 36 3.77 -5.00 1.95
CA PHE A 36 3.03 -3.78 1.63
C PHE A 36 2.41 -3.15 2.87
N LEU A 37 1.74 -3.94 3.72
CA LEU A 37 1.11 -3.44 4.94
C LEU A 37 2.14 -2.80 5.88
N LYS A 38 3.30 -3.45 6.07
CA LYS A 38 4.38 -2.90 6.89
C LYS A 38 4.91 -1.58 6.33
N ALA A 39 5.15 -1.53 5.03
CA ALA A 39 5.59 -0.31 4.35
C ALA A 39 4.55 0.82 4.43
N ALA A 40 3.26 0.47 4.39
CA ALA A 40 2.16 1.39 4.55
C ALA A 40 2.08 1.96 5.97
N THR A 41 2.28 1.11 7.01
CA THR A 41 2.45 1.58 8.40
C THR A 41 3.63 2.54 8.53
N ASP A 42 4.80 2.19 7.99
CA ASP A 42 6.01 3.02 8.04
C ASP A 42 5.81 4.36 7.29
N TYR A 43 4.95 4.38 6.26
CA TYR A 43 4.57 5.58 5.54
C TYR A 43 3.70 6.53 6.38
N GLY A 44 3.08 6.02 7.45
CA GLY A 44 2.29 6.79 8.41
C GLY A 44 0.79 6.50 8.38
N LEU A 45 0.38 5.34 7.86
CA LEU A 45 -0.98 4.82 8.04
C LEU A 45 -1.15 4.22 9.44
N THR A 46 -2.37 4.35 9.97
CA THR A 46 -2.73 3.74 11.24
C THR A 46 -3.11 2.27 11.05
N ALA A 47 -2.95 1.45 12.09
CA ALA A 47 -3.36 0.05 12.04
C ALA A 47 -4.87 -0.12 11.80
N THR A 48 -5.69 0.86 12.19
CA THR A 48 -7.13 0.92 11.92
C THR A 48 -7.45 1.13 10.45
N ASP A 49 -6.59 1.82 9.70
CA ASP A 49 -6.77 2.05 8.27
C ASP A 49 -6.16 0.93 7.43
N LEU A 50 -5.48 -0.06 8.02
CA LEU A 50 -4.82 -1.16 7.31
C LEU A 50 -5.71 -2.41 7.27
N PHE A 51 -5.84 -2.98 6.08
CA PHE A 51 -6.48 -4.29 5.88
C PHE A 51 -5.57 -5.43 6.33
N GLN A 52 -6.15 -6.63 6.50
CA GLN A 52 -5.39 -7.85 6.80
C GLN A 52 -5.08 -8.64 5.53
N THR A 53 -3.98 -9.40 5.52
CA THR A 53 -3.61 -10.22 4.36
C THR A 53 -4.75 -11.09 3.83
N VAL A 54 -5.57 -11.66 4.72
CA VAL A 54 -6.74 -12.49 4.38
C VAL A 54 -7.86 -11.70 3.68
N ASP A 55 -8.00 -10.40 3.98
CA ASP A 55 -9.05 -9.56 3.41
C ASP A 55 -8.88 -9.39 1.90
N LEU A 56 -7.64 -9.32 1.45
CA LEU A 56 -7.29 -9.26 0.03
C LEU A 56 -7.09 -10.65 -0.58
N TRP A 57 -6.39 -11.54 0.13
CA TRP A 57 -6.04 -12.87 -0.39
C TRP A 57 -7.26 -13.77 -0.57
N GLU A 58 -8.15 -13.83 0.43
CA GLU A 58 -9.40 -14.60 0.37
C GLU A 58 -10.58 -13.75 -0.09
N ALA A 59 -10.35 -12.49 -0.46
CA ALA A 59 -11.38 -11.50 -0.78
C ALA A 59 -12.46 -11.34 0.31
N LYS A 60 -12.10 -11.57 1.58
CA LYS A 60 -13.04 -11.48 2.72
C LYS A 60 -13.59 -10.08 2.94
N ASN A 61 -12.75 -9.05 2.76
CA ASN A 61 -13.13 -7.67 3.03
C ASN A 61 -12.41 -6.70 2.09
N LEU A 62 -12.86 -6.66 0.85
CA LEU A 62 -12.31 -5.74 -0.15
C LEU A 62 -12.63 -4.26 0.16
N ALA A 63 -13.65 -3.99 0.97
CA ALA A 63 -13.96 -2.63 1.42
C ALA A 63 -12.83 -2.08 2.31
N ALA A 64 -12.32 -2.88 3.25
CA ALA A 64 -11.15 -2.50 4.05
C ALA A 64 -9.93 -2.24 3.16
N VAL A 65 -9.68 -3.08 2.16
CA VAL A 65 -8.57 -2.88 1.20
C VAL A 65 -8.70 -1.54 0.47
N GLN A 66 -9.89 -1.21 -0.02
CA GLN A 66 -10.14 0.07 -0.69
C GLN A 66 -9.94 1.27 0.25
N GLN A 67 -10.42 1.19 1.49
CA GLN A 67 -10.22 2.23 2.50
C GLN A 67 -8.74 2.44 2.79
N SER A 68 -7.95 1.38 2.94
CA SER A 68 -6.50 1.49 3.13
C SER A 68 -5.79 2.18 1.97
N LEU A 69 -6.19 1.87 0.73
CA LEU A 69 -5.61 2.49 -0.46
C LEU A 69 -5.98 3.98 -0.57
N LEU A 70 -7.23 4.33 -0.22
CA LEU A 70 -7.68 5.72 -0.15
C LEU A 70 -6.91 6.50 0.92
N ALA A 71 -6.80 5.94 2.13
CA ALA A 71 -6.03 6.54 3.21
C ALA A 71 -4.55 6.70 2.83
N LEU A 72 -3.96 5.73 2.13
CA LEU A 72 -2.58 5.80 1.64
C LEU A 72 -2.40 6.96 0.66
N GLY A 73 -3.30 7.11 -0.32
CA GLY A 73 -3.22 8.19 -1.30
C GLY A 73 -3.46 9.57 -0.69
N GLY A 74 -4.45 9.70 0.21
CA GLY A 74 -4.66 10.93 0.97
C GLY A 74 -3.46 11.31 1.83
N LYS A 75 -2.81 10.31 2.46
CA LYS A 75 -1.56 10.52 3.22
C LYS A 75 -0.42 10.96 2.30
N ALA A 76 -0.29 10.37 1.12
CA ALA A 76 0.75 10.73 0.17
C ALA A 76 0.60 12.16 -0.36
N ILE A 77 -0.63 12.58 -0.66
CA ILE A 77 -0.93 13.98 -1.03
C ILE A 77 -0.60 14.93 0.13
N SER A 78 -1.04 14.58 1.35
CA SER A 78 -0.80 15.41 2.54
C SER A 78 0.69 15.55 2.89
N LYS A 79 1.49 14.55 2.51
CA LYS A 79 2.93 14.53 2.76
C LYS A 79 3.71 15.48 1.83
N ASP A 80 3.13 15.82 0.67
CA ASP A 80 3.67 16.76 -0.34
C ASP A 80 5.18 16.55 -0.64
N ASP A 81 5.62 15.29 -0.68
CA ASP A 81 7.03 14.93 -0.85
C ASP A 81 7.47 14.82 -2.33
N GLY A 82 6.57 15.14 -3.25
CA GLY A 82 6.80 15.10 -4.71
C GLY A 82 6.82 13.69 -5.32
N TYR A 83 6.55 12.64 -4.53
CA TYR A 83 6.51 11.26 -5.03
C TYR A 83 5.11 10.80 -5.43
N PHE A 84 4.07 11.46 -4.93
CA PHE A 84 2.71 11.22 -5.41
C PHE A 84 2.58 11.59 -6.89
N ARG A 85 2.06 10.65 -7.70
CA ARG A 85 1.82 10.83 -9.13
C ARG A 85 0.36 10.54 -9.43
N GLY A 86 -0.42 11.58 -9.66
CA GLY A 86 -1.85 11.49 -9.92
C GLY A 86 -2.53 12.83 -9.72
N ASP A 87 -3.85 12.87 -9.88
CA ASP A 87 -4.64 14.05 -9.55
C ASP A 87 -4.98 14.04 -8.05
N PRO A 88 -4.57 15.05 -7.27
CA PRO A 88 -4.96 15.17 -5.87
C PRO A 88 -6.47 15.21 -5.65
N SER A 89 -7.26 15.60 -6.66
CA SER A 89 -8.72 15.62 -6.58
C SER A 89 -9.37 14.24 -6.52
N TRP A 90 -8.62 13.16 -6.78
CA TRP A 90 -9.11 11.79 -6.68
C TRP A 90 -9.26 11.30 -5.24
N PHE A 91 -8.66 12.00 -4.29
CA PHE A 91 -8.71 11.64 -2.89
C PHE A 91 -9.52 12.68 -2.11
N PRO A 92 -10.40 12.25 -1.20
CA PRO A 92 -11.14 13.18 -0.37
C PRO A 92 -10.16 14.01 0.47
N ARG A 93 -10.40 15.33 0.51
CA ARG A 93 -9.64 16.30 1.31
C ARG A 93 -9.99 16.18 2.78
#